data_AF-A0A1Q5XDB4-F1
#
_entry.id   AF-A0A1Q5XDB4-F1
#
_cell.length_a   1.000
_cell.length_b   1.000
_cell.length_c   1.000
_cell.angle_alpha   90.00
_cell.angle_beta   90.00
_cell.angle_gamma   90.00
#
_symmetry.space_group_name_H-M   'P 1'
#
loop_
_entity.id
_entity.type
_entity.pdbx_description
1 polymer ?
#
loop_
_entity_poly.entity_id
_entity_poly.type
_entity_poly.pdbx_seq_one_letter_code
_entity_poly.pdbx_strand_id
1 'polypeptide(L)'
;MPIKPDLVNIDMAQQVCEYVLKRGGWPECTPEAILHRASTYEELHRWVGVATGDKGTPLPRDPEANQVIYIEQGGTSYRYVHHKGAWTFVDAMPAYLRNAH
;
A
#
# COMPACT_ATOMS: atom_id res chain seq x y z
N MET A 1 5.76 -9.70 -11.77
CA MET A 1 6.63 -8.51 -11.91
C MET A 1 6.82 -7.94 -10.52
N PRO A 2 8.01 -7.43 -10.16
CA PRO A 2 8.21 -6.79 -8.85
C PRO A 2 7.25 -5.61 -8.68
N ILE A 3 6.70 -5.45 -7.47
CA ILE A 3 5.84 -4.32 -7.12
C ILE A 3 6.65 -3.04 -7.32
N LYS A 4 6.10 -2.08 -8.06
CA LYS A 4 6.80 -0.81 -8.30
C LYS A 4 6.82 -0.01 -7.00
N PRO A 5 7.95 0.60 -6.63
CA PRO A 5 7.97 1.51 -5.50
C PRO A 5 7.15 2.76 -5.85
N ASP A 6 6.06 2.95 -5.12
CA ASP A 6 5.33 4.22 -5.03
C ASP A 6 5.13 4.55 -3.54
N LEU A 7 4.63 5.75 -3.25
CA LEU A 7 4.48 6.24 -1.87
C LEU A 7 3.64 5.30 -1.00
N VAL A 8 2.61 4.67 -1.57
CA VAL A 8 1.73 3.74 -0.84
C VAL A 8 2.46 2.42 -0.58
N ASN A 9 3.14 1.88 -1.59
CA ASN A 9 3.85 0.61 -1.46
C ASN A 9 5.04 0.71 -0.50
N ILE A 10 5.76 1.83 -0.51
CA ILE A 10 6.87 2.08 0.41
C ILE A 10 6.35 2.15 1.85
N ASP A 11 5.28 2.90 2.10
CA ASP A 11 4.69 2.99 3.44
C ASP A 11 4.17 1.63 3.91
N MET A 12 3.48 0.88 3.04
CA MET A 12 3.06 -0.49 3.33
C MET A 12 4.24 -1.41 3.69
N ALA A 13 5.30 -1.36 2.88
CA ALA A 13 6.49 -2.17 3.11
C ALA A 13 7.20 -1.79 4.42
N GLN A 14 7.22 -0.51 4.77
CA GLN A 14 7.75 -0.02 6.03
C GLN A 14 6.94 -0.52 7.23
N GLN A 15 5.61 -0.50 7.16
CA GLN A 15 4.74 -1.03 8.23
C GLN A 15 4.98 -2.52 8.48
N VAL A 16 5.09 -3.31 7.41
CA VAL A 16 5.44 -4.74 7.52
C VAL A 16 6.83 -4.89 8.13
N CYS A 17 7.77 -4.06 7.71
CA CYS A 17 9.14 -4.18 8.17
C CYS A 17 9.31 -3.84 9.66
N GLU A 18 8.69 -2.75 10.12
CA GLU A 18 8.61 -2.38 11.53
C GLU A 18 8.04 -3.52 12.38
N TYR A 19 6.97 -4.17 11.90
CA TYR A 19 6.37 -5.32 12.57
C TYR A 19 7.32 -6.51 12.66
N VAL A 20 7.99 -6.85 11.55
CA VAL A 20 8.93 -7.98 11.47
C VAL A 20 10.15 -7.75 12.38
N LEU A 21 10.73 -6.54 12.36
CA LEU A 21 11.85 -6.15 13.22
C LEU A 21 11.47 -6.22 14.69
N LYS A 22 10.29 -5.68 15.07
CA LYS A 22 9.78 -5.72 16.45
C LYS A 22 9.60 -7.14 16.99
N ARG A 23 9.30 -8.11 16.12
CA ARG A 23 9.13 -9.52 16.48
C ARG A 23 10.44 -10.32 16.44
N GLY A 24 11.55 -9.71 16.00
CA GLY A 24 12.83 -10.40 15.81
C GLY A 24 12.83 -11.42 14.67
N GLY A 25 11.89 -11.32 13.72
CA GLY A 25 11.70 -12.32 12.66
C GLY A 25 12.74 -12.23 11.54
N TRP A 26 13.15 -11.01 11.17
CA TRP A 26 14.15 -10.76 10.13
C TRP A 26 14.95 -9.50 10.48
N PRO A 27 16.18 -9.65 11.02
CA PRO A 27 16.98 -8.54 11.53
C PRO A 27 17.41 -7.50 10.48
N GLU A 28 17.55 -7.90 9.22
CA GLU A 28 17.96 -7.04 8.10
C GLU A 28 16.77 -6.66 7.21
N CYS A 29 15.55 -6.68 7.76
CA CYS A 29 14.40 -6.24 7.01
C CYS A 29 14.56 -4.75 6.61
N THR A 30 14.32 -4.47 5.33
CA THR A 30 14.10 -3.11 4.82
C THR A 30 12.81 -3.05 3.98
N PRO A 31 12.20 -1.87 3.79
CA PRO A 31 11.04 -1.73 2.92
C PRO A 31 11.30 -2.26 1.49
N GLU A 32 12.48 -2.02 0.92
CA GLU A 32 12.86 -2.49 -0.41
C GLU A 32 12.90 -4.01 -0.46
N ALA A 33 13.40 -4.64 0.60
CA ALA A 33 13.47 -6.10 0.71
C ALA A 33 12.07 -6.72 0.81
N ILE A 34 11.12 -6.03 1.47
CA ILE A 34 9.71 -6.40 1.49
C ILE A 34 9.08 -6.28 0.11
N LEU A 35 9.29 -5.15 -0.59
CA LEU A 35 8.77 -4.94 -1.96
C LEU A 35 9.32 -5.94 -2.97
N HIS A 36 10.59 -6.33 -2.83
CA HIS A 36 11.19 -7.35 -3.67
C HIS A 36 10.62 -8.75 -3.38
N ARG A 37 10.23 -9.02 -2.13
CA ARG A 37 9.69 -10.31 -1.72
C ARG A 37 8.20 -10.47 -2.02
N ALA A 38 7.45 -9.37 -1.97
CA ALA A 38 6.03 -9.38 -2.29
C ALA A 38 5.83 -9.56 -3.80
N SER A 39 5.14 -10.64 -4.18
CA SER A 39 4.92 -11.02 -5.57
C SER A 39 3.72 -10.29 -6.18
N THR A 40 2.79 -9.82 -5.35
CA THR A 40 1.58 -9.09 -5.76
C THR A 40 1.19 -8.03 -4.72
N TYR A 41 0.44 -7.00 -5.16
CA TYR A 41 -0.17 -6.01 -4.26
C TYR A 41 -1.05 -6.65 -3.19
N GLU A 42 -1.80 -7.70 -3.54
CA GLU A 42 -2.65 -8.42 -2.59
C GLU A 42 -1.82 -9.08 -1.48
N GLU A 43 -0.67 -9.64 -1.82
CA GLU A 43 0.24 -10.23 -0.83
C GLU A 43 0.79 -9.17 0.12
N LEU A 44 1.26 -8.04 -0.42
CA LEU A 44 1.74 -6.91 0.38
C LEU A 44 0.65 -6.36 1.31
N HIS A 45 -0.58 -6.19 0.81
CA HIS A 45 -1.74 -5.78 1.62
C HIS A 45 -2.03 -6.77 2.74
N ARG A 46 -1.97 -8.08 2.47
CA ARG A 46 -2.21 -9.11 3.49
C ARG A 46 -1.15 -9.03 4.59
N TRP A 47 0.11 -8.78 4.24
CA TRP A 47 1.18 -8.60 5.22
C TRP A 47 0.95 -7.35 6.09
N VAL A 48 0.52 -6.23 5.49
CA VAL A 48 0.15 -5.02 6.24
C VAL A 48 -0.99 -5.29 7.21
N GLY A 49 -2.00 -6.03 6.79
CA GLY A 49 -3.13 -6.37 7.66
C GLY A 49 -2.73 -7.24 8.85
N VAL A 50 -1.76 -8.13 8.68
CA VAL A 50 -1.15 -8.87 9.79
C VAL A 50 -0.33 -7.94 10.69
N ALA A 51 0.44 -7.02 10.10
CA ALA A 51 1.34 -6.12 10.83
C ALA A 51 0.60 -5.08 11.69
N THR A 52 -0.51 -4.54 11.18
CA THR A 52 -1.29 -3.46 11.80
C THR A 52 -2.48 -3.97 12.61
N GLY A 53 -2.91 -5.22 12.39
CA GLY A 53 -4.18 -5.74 12.91
C GLY A 53 -5.40 -5.13 12.23
N ASP A 54 -5.20 -4.28 11.22
CA ASP A 54 -6.26 -3.59 10.50
C ASP A 54 -6.44 -4.22 9.12
N LYS A 55 -7.66 -4.63 8.79
CA LYS A 55 -8.01 -5.15 7.45
C LYS A 55 -8.35 -4.02 6.47
N GLY A 56 -8.27 -2.77 6.92
CA GLY A 56 -8.58 -1.58 6.13
C GLY A 56 -7.70 -1.40 4.90
N THR A 57 -8.15 -0.54 3.99
CA THR A 57 -7.37 -0.12 2.83
C THR A 57 -6.12 0.63 3.32
N PRO A 58 -4.90 0.15 3.02
CA PRO A 58 -3.68 0.81 3.42
C PRO A 58 -3.54 2.13 2.67
N LEU A 59 -3.57 3.22 3.43
CA LEU A 59 -3.44 4.58 2.94
C LEU A 59 -2.14 5.16 3.54
N PRO A 60 -1.38 5.98 2.81
CA PRO A 60 -0.19 6.64 3.33
C PRO A 60 -0.45 7.37 4.64
N ARG A 61 0.45 7.20 5.62
CA ARG A 61 0.41 7.88 6.92
C ARG A 61 0.72 9.37 6.85
N ASP A 62 1.66 9.76 6.00
CA ASP A 62 2.11 11.15 5.80
C ASP A 62 1.78 11.67 4.39
N PRO A 63 0.49 11.90 4.08
CA PRO A 63 0.10 12.34 2.75
C PRO A 63 0.34 13.82 2.50
N GLU A 64 0.68 14.15 1.26
CA GLU A 64 0.70 15.55 0.82
C GLU A 64 -0.72 16.15 0.78
N ALA A 65 -0.81 17.48 0.86
CA ALA A 65 -2.09 18.17 0.75
C ALA A 65 -2.69 17.96 -0.65
N ASN A 66 -3.93 17.45 -0.72
CA ASN A 66 -4.62 17.10 -1.97
C ASN A 66 -3.95 15.96 -2.75
N GLN A 67 -3.15 15.11 -2.07
CA GLN A 67 -2.56 13.93 -2.69
C GLN A 67 -3.66 13.02 -3.23
N VAL A 68 -3.47 12.54 -4.46
CA VAL A 68 -4.34 11.55 -5.09
C VAL A 68 -3.58 10.25 -5.22
N ILE A 69 -4.18 9.16 -4.76
CA ILE A 69 -3.61 7.81 -4.92
C ILE A 69 -4.63 6.87 -5.54
N TYR A 70 -4.11 5.81 -6.14
CA TYR A 70 -4.88 4.72 -6.71
C TYR A 70 -4.42 3.43 -6.06
N ILE A 71 -5.37 2.66 -5.58
CA ILE A 71 -5.12 1.37 -4.94
C ILE A 71 -5.80 0.31 -5.77
N GLU A 72 -5.03 -0.65 -6.28
CA GLU A 72 -5.57 -1.76 -7.06
C GLU A 72 -5.85 -2.96 -6.15
N GLN A 73 -7.11 -3.41 -6.11
CA GLN A 73 -7.55 -4.59 -5.38
C GLN A 73 -8.53 -5.41 -6.23
N GLY A 74 -8.25 -6.71 -6.41
CA GLY A 74 -9.15 -7.61 -7.15
C GLY A 74 -9.48 -7.17 -8.57
N GLY A 75 -8.54 -6.52 -9.27
CA GLY A 75 -8.76 -5.98 -10.61
C GLY A 75 -9.56 -4.67 -10.68
N THR A 76 -9.89 -4.08 -9.52
CA THR A 76 -10.53 -2.78 -9.40
C THR A 76 -9.52 -1.76 -8.90
N SER A 77 -9.45 -0.60 -9.55
CA SER A 77 -8.67 0.56 -9.11
C SER A 77 -9.59 1.48 -8.29
N TYR A 78 -9.21 1.76 -7.04
CA TYR A 78 -9.90 2.65 -6.13
C TYR A 78 -9.13 3.94 -6.00
N ARG A 79 -9.80 5.07 -6.22
CA ARG A 79 -9.21 6.39 -6.10
C ARG A 79 -9.52 7.03 -4.76
N TYR A 80 -8.47 7.47 -4.09
CA TYR A 80 -8.57 8.24 -2.86
C TYR A 80 -7.90 9.60 -3.01
N VAL A 81 -8.46 10.59 -2.33
CA VAL A 81 -7.89 11.94 -2.24
C VAL A 81 -7.72 12.32 -0.79
N HIS A 82 -6.53 12.79 -0.43
CA HIS A 82 -6.26 13.31 0.90
C HIS A 82 -6.64 14.80 0.94
N HIS A 83 -7.69 15.14 1.69
CA HIS A 83 -8.14 16.53 1.84
C HIS A 83 -8.48 16.80 3.30
N LYS A 84 -7.99 17.94 3.84
CA LYS A 84 -8.24 18.39 5.22
C LYS A 84 -7.89 17.35 6.31
N GLY A 85 -6.79 16.63 6.14
CA GLY A 85 -6.31 15.65 7.12
C GLY A 85 -7.02 14.29 7.08
N ALA A 86 -7.81 14.03 6.04
CA ALA A 86 -8.53 12.77 5.88
C ALA A 86 -8.45 12.26 4.44
N TRP A 87 -8.34 10.95 4.30
CA TRP A 87 -8.50 10.26 3.02
C TRP A 87 -9.98 10.10 2.70
N THR A 88 -10.37 10.55 1.51
CA THR A 88 -11.74 10.44 1.00
C THR A 88 -11.75 9.55 -0.24
N PHE A 89 -12.64 8.56 -0.24
CA PHE A 89 -12.93 7.76 -1.43
C PHE A 89 -13.64 8.62 -2.48
N VAL A 90 -13.17 8.55 -3.73
CA VAL A 90 -13.74 9.33 -4.84
C VAL A 90 -14.46 8.45 -5.85
N ASP A 91 -13.77 7.45 -6.39
CA ASP A 91 -14.32 6.56 -7.41
C ASP A 91 -13.63 5.18 -7.37
N ALA A 92 -14.29 4.20 -7.99
CA ALA A 92 -13.73 2.88 -8.25
C ALA A 92 -14.08 2.46 -9.68
N MET A 93 -13.12 1.93 -10.42
CA MET A 93 -13.32 1.42 -11.77
C MET A 93 -12.41 0.22 -12.05
N PRO A 94 -12.75 -0.65 -13.00
CA PRO A 94 -11.85 -1.72 -13.42
C PRO A 94 -10.46 -1.18 -13.79
N ALA A 95 -9.40 -1.77 -13.26
CA ALA A 95 -8.03 -1.26 -13.41
C ALA A 95 -7.59 -1.15 -14.88
N TYR A 96 -8.08 -2.06 -15.74
CA TYR A 96 -7.79 -2.02 -17.17
C TYR A 96 -8.36 -0.80 -17.90
N LEU A 97 -9.42 -0.16 -17.39
CA LEU A 97 -9.96 1.07 -17.97
C LEU A 97 -9.10 2.29 -17.64
N ARG A 98 -8.28 2.22 -16.58
CA ARG A 98 -7.45 3.35 -16.13
C ARG A 98 -6.16 3.50 -16.95
N ASN A 99 -5.58 2.37 -17.37
CA ASN A 99 -4.32 2.33 -18.13
C ASN A 99 -4.51 2.47 -19.66
N ALA A 100 -5.74 2.74 -20.12
CA ALA A 100 -6.09 2.83 -21.53
C ALA A 100 -5.81 4.21 -22.17
N HIS A 101 -5.07 5.09 -21.50
CA HIS A 101 -4.75 6.45 -21.95
C HIS A 101 -3.25 6.70 -22.02
#